data_AF-A0A2U2CM00-F1
#
_entry.id   AF-A0A2U2CM00-F1
#
_cell.length_a   1.000
_cell.length_b   1.000
_cell.length_c   1.000
_cell.angle_alpha   90.00
_cell.angle_beta   90.00
_cell.angle_gamma   90.00
#
_symmetry.space_group_name_H-M   'P 1'
#
loop_
_entity.id
_entity.type
_entity.pdbx_description
1 polymer ?
#
loop_
_entity_poly.entity_id
_entity_poly.type
_entity_poly.pdbx_seq_one_letter_code
_entity_poly.pdbx_strand_id
1 'polypeptide(L)'
;MIVSDRFGFIFIHIPKCAGTSVRRALEDFHDGAPHFVESLGHHPAHGELDFTHLPLNLLAEIDPDVFAKLRSYATFAIVRDPMQRFQSAMAQRAKMYLKSEIAQLGEADIAAELDRVMSYLRSVPQVTAPEFIHFSRQSDFVFMDGERLVQTIFPVERLDDLAAAIGDTIGGTELAFGHANQTTVFRYPHLRQIAQTGSQQAKRLMPEPLHRWVRKSARRMMMKPKAQALLPAFDTAGVRDFVAEYYASDYDLHRGALQRACA
;
A
#
# COMPACT_ATOMS: atom_id res chain seq x y z
N MET A 1 5.35 0.60 9.45
CA MET A 1 5.02 1.90 10.09
C MET A 1 6.28 2.79 10.11
N ILE A 2 6.18 4.08 10.42
CA ILE A 2 7.32 4.93 10.83
C ILE A 2 6.96 5.59 12.16
N VAL A 3 7.87 5.50 13.13
CA VAL A 3 7.78 6.18 14.42
C VAL A 3 8.98 7.11 14.54
N SER A 4 8.76 8.38 14.82
CA SER A 4 9.79 9.38 15.07
C SER A 4 9.58 10.01 16.45
N ASP A 5 10.31 9.52 17.45
CA ASP A 5 10.35 10.06 18.80
C ASP A 5 11.03 11.42 18.82
N ARG A 6 12.09 11.63 18.04
CA ARG A 6 12.78 12.92 17.92
C ARG A 6 11.85 14.06 17.48
N PHE A 7 10.92 13.78 16.56
CA PHE A 7 10.01 14.78 16.00
C PHE A 7 8.57 14.62 16.48
N GLY A 8 8.29 13.65 17.35
CA GLY A 8 6.96 13.44 17.92
C GLY A 8 5.88 13.10 16.88
N PHE A 9 6.19 12.25 15.88
CA PHE A 9 5.20 11.82 14.89
C PHE A 9 5.18 10.32 14.61
N ILE A 10 4.04 9.83 14.13
CA ILE A 10 3.85 8.45 13.67
C ILE A 10 3.16 8.47 12.30
N PHE A 11 3.75 7.76 11.33
CA PHE A 11 3.09 7.46 10.05
C PHE A 11 2.62 6.00 10.03
N ILE A 12 1.29 5.83 10.07
CA ILE A 12 0.61 4.55 10.01
C ILE A 12 0.54 4.09 8.56
N HIS A 13 1.17 2.95 8.29
CA HIS A 13 1.26 2.40 6.94
C HIS A 13 0.08 1.47 6.65
N ILE A 14 -0.96 2.03 6.05
CA ILE A 14 -2.13 1.27 5.61
C ILE A 14 -1.80 0.53 4.30
N PRO A 15 -2.05 -0.80 4.21
CA PRO A 15 -1.71 -1.57 3.03
C PRO A 15 -2.35 -1.03 1.76
N LYS A 16 -1.53 -0.94 0.70
CA LYS A 16 -1.93 -0.57 -0.68
C LYS A 16 -2.41 0.89 -0.85
N CYS A 17 -2.11 1.76 0.12
CA CYS A 17 -2.38 3.19 0.07
C CYS A 17 -1.13 4.03 -0.26
N ALA A 18 -0.28 3.57 -1.19
CA ALA A 18 0.98 4.21 -1.57
C ALA A 18 2.04 4.39 -0.46
N GLY A 19 1.86 3.75 0.70
CA GLY A 19 2.73 3.98 1.84
C GLY A 19 4.19 3.59 1.63
N THR A 20 4.55 2.80 0.60
CA THR A 20 5.95 2.43 0.33
C THR A 20 6.78 3.63 -0.11
N SER A 21 6.21 4.53 -0.93
CA SER A 21 6.90 5.77 -1.33
C SER A 21 7.15 6.66 -0.13
N VAL A 22 6.15 6.81 0.73
CA VAL A 22 6.23 7.65 1.91
C VAL A 22 7.23 7.07 2.91
N ARG A 23 7.16 5.78 3.21
CA ARG A 23 8.11 5.12 4.11
C ARG A 23 9.56 5.34 3.68
N ARG A 24 9.87 5.20 2.39
CA ARG A 24 11.24 5.44 1.87
C ARG A 24 11.70 6.87 2.07
N ALA A 25 10.81 7.84 1.89
CA ALA A 25 11.15 9.25 2.10
C ALA A 25 11.28 9.61 3.59
N LEU A 26 10.68 8.81 4.48
CA LEU A 26 10.67 9.04 5.92
C LEU A 26 11.65 8.13 6.70
N GLU A 27 12.42 7.29 6.00
CA GLU A 27 13.27 6.25 6.63
C GLU A 27 14.33 6.87 7.56
N ASP A 28 14.97 7.97 7.15
CA ASP A 28 15.97 8.70 7.95
C ASP A 28 15.40 9.40 9.19
N PHE A 29 14.07 9.48 9.29
CA PHE A 29 13.37 10.07 10.43
C PHE A 29 12.89 9.02 11.43
N HIS A 30 12.99 7.74 11.08
CA HIS A 30 12.62 6.65 11.97
C HIS A 30 13.69 6.41 13.04
N ASP A 31 13.31 6.53 14.30
CA ASP A 31 14.15 6.24 15.47
C ASP A 31 13.42 5.36 16.52
N GLY A 32 12.25 4.82 16.15
CA GLY A 32 11.51 3.84 16.94
C GLY A 32 12.04 2.41 16.79
N ALA A 33 11.25 1.43 17.24
CA ALA A 33 11.67 0.04 17.25
C ALA A 33 11.93 -0.51 15.82
N PRO A 34 13.03 -1.27 15.60
CA PRO A 34 13.48 -1.66 14.26
C PRO A 34 12.51 -2.60 13.54
N HIS A 35 11.68 -3.35 14.27
CA HIS A 35 10.73 -4.29 13.70
C HIS A 35 9.64 -3.62 12.85
N PHE A 36 9.40 -2.31 12.99
CA PHE A 36 8.48 -1.57 12.11
C PHE A 36 9.03 -1.33 10.70
N VAL A 37 10.34 -1.54 10.50
CA VAL A 37 11.03 -1.41 9.21
C VAL A 37 10.96 -2.72 8.43
N GLU A 38 11.13 -3.86 9.11
CA GLU A 38 11.15 -5.21 8.52
C GLU A 38 9.75 -5.81 8.38
N SER A 39 9.46 -6.45 7.25
CA SER A 39 8.08 -6.70 6.81
C SER A 39 7.41 -7.92 7.44
N LEU A 40 8.12 -9.02 7.68
CA LEU A 40 7.54 -10.29 8.14
C LEU A 40 8.39 -10.83 9.28
N GLY A 41 7.76 -11.26 10.36
CA GLY A 41 8.47 -11.87 11.47
C GLY A 41 7.55 -12.65 12.40
N HIS A 42 8.17 -13.40 13.31
CA HIS A 42 7.49 -14.21 14.30
C HIS A 42 7.26 -13.44 15.60
N HIS A 43 6.03 -13.41 16.10
CA HIS A 43 5.66 -12.93 17.42
C HIS A 43 5.24 -14.09 18.34
N PRO A 44 5.78 -14.20 19.58
CA PRO A 44 5.52 -15.35 20.45
C PRO A 44 4.04 -15.67 20.70
N ALA A 45 3.19 -14.64 20.80
CA ALA A 45 1.76 -14.81 21.09
C ALA A 45 0.87 -14.85 19.84
N HIS A 46 1.34 -14.34 18.69
CA HIS A 46 0.51 -14.12 17.50
C HIS A 46 1.01 -14.88 16.27
N GLY A 47 2.13 -15.61 16.37
CA GLY A 47 2.73 -16.32 15.26
C GLY A 47 3.33 -15.38 14.21
N GLU A 48 3.20 -15.73 12.94
CA GLU A 48 3.72 -14.91 11.85
C GLU A 48 2.89 -13.65 11.64
N LEU A 49 3.56 -12.50 11.63
CA LEU A 49 2.95 -11.18 11.47
C LEU A 49 3.65 -10.35 10.40
N ASP A 50 2.86 -9.45 9.81
CA ASP A 50 3.39 -8.36 9.01
C ASP A 50 3.52 -7.09 9.86
N PHE A 51 4.71 -6.85 10.43
CA PHE A 51 4.97 -5.70 11.30
C PHE A 51 4.95 -4.35 10.56
N THR A 52 4.99 -4.36 9.22
CA THR A 52 4.79 -3.13 8.47
C THR A 52 3.33 -2.67 8.52
N HIS A 53 2.39 -3.61 8.58
CA HIS A 53 0.95 -3.40 8.41
C HIS A 53 0.16 -3.82 9.65
N LEU A 54 0.43 -3.20 10.81
CA LEU A 54 -0.26 -3.52 12.06
C LEU A 54 -1.55 -2.69 12.23
N PRO A 55 -2.74 -3.31 12.25
CA PRO A 55 -3.97 -2.64 12.70
C PRO A 55 -3.84 -2.22 14.17
N LEU A 56 -4.64 -1.23 14.59
CA LEU A 56 -4.45 -0.57 15.90
C LEU A 56 -4.63 -1.50 17.10
N ASN A 57 -5.53 -2.48 17.01
CA ASN A 57 -5.70 -3.48 18.08
C ASN A 57 -4.49 -4.39 18.22
N LEU A 58 -3.92 -4.84 17.10
CA LEU A 58 -2.73 -5.65 17.13
C LEU A 58 -1.51 -4.83 17.58
N LEU A 59 -1.44 -3.55 17.21
CA LEU A 59 -0.42 -2.63 17.73
C LEU A 59 -0.51 -2.47 19.24
N ALA A 60 -1.72 -2.31 19.80
CA ALA A 60 -1.92 -2.17 21.25
C ALA A 60 -1.43 -3.39 22.04
N GLU A 61 -1.52 -4.58 21.45
CA GLU A 61 -1.07 -5.84 22.05
C GLU A 61 0.44 -6.06 21.91
N ILE A 62 1.02 -5.70 20.75
CA ILE A 62 2.43 -5.96 20.43
C ILE A 62 3.37 -4.88 20.98
N ASP A 63 2.98 -3.62 20.87
CA ASP A 63 3.78 -2.47 21.27
C ASP A 63 2.88 -1.41 21.94
N PRO A 64 2.46 -1.66 23.20
CA PRO A 64 1.57 -0.76 23.93
C PRO A 64 2.20 0.63 24.15
N ASP A 65 3.52 0.72 24.18
CA ASP A 65 4.24 1.99 24.32
C ASP A 65 4.09 2.84 23.05
N VAL A 66 4.29 2.26 21.87
CA VAL A 66 4.03 2.95 20.59
C VAL A 66 2.54 3.24 20.42
N PHE A 67 1.66 2.35 20.84
CA PHE A 67 0.22 2.59 20.82
C PHE A 67 -0.17 3.80 21.68
N ALA A 68 0.39 3.95 22.88
CA ALA A 68 0.15 5.10 23.75
C ALA A 68 0.58 6.43 23.11
N LYS A 69 1.67 6.43 22.32
CA LYS A 69 2.16 7.61 21.59
C LYS A 69 1.18 8.13 20.55
N LEU A 70 0.24 7.31 20.03
CA LEU A 70 -0.77 7.76 19.07
C LEU A 70 -1.62 8.94 19.58
N ARG A 71 -1.76 9.07 20.91
CA ARG A 71 -2.55 10.12 21.56
C ARG A 71 -1.79 11.43 21.74
N SER A 72 -0.46 11.37 21.81
CA SER A 72 0.41 12.53 22.08
C SER A 72 1.21 13.00 20.88
N TYR A 73 1.42 12.13 19.89
CA TYR A 73 2.22 12.44 18.70
C TYR A 73 1.31 12.93 17.56
N ALA A 74 1.90 13.66 16.61
CA ALA A 74 1.26 13.92 15.34
C ALA A 74 1.13 12.59 14.57
N THR A 75 -0.10 12.18 14.23
CA THR A 75 -0.35 10.90 13.56
C THR A 75 -0.85 11.11 12.13
N PHE A 76 -0.23 10.40 11.20
CA PHE A 76 -0.49 10.49 9.77
C PHE A 76 -0.86 9.14 9.16
N ALA A 77 -1.83 9.12 8.26
CA ALA A 77 -2.10 7.96 7.40
C ALA A 77 -2.53 8.39 6.00
N ILE A 78 -2.36 7.46 5.04
CA ILE A 78 -2.92 7.60 3.70
C ILE A 78 -4.05 6.59 3.52
N VAL A 79 -5.15 7.06 2.98
CA VAL A 79 -6.29 6.25 2.57
C VAL A 79 -6.49 6.29 1.06
N ARG A 80 -7.24 5.33 0.55
CA ARG A 80 -7.51 5.16 -0.88
C ARG A 80 -8.94 4.69 -1.08
N ASP A 81 -9.51 5.01 -2.24
CA ASP A 81 -10.76 4.42 -2.70
C ASP A 81 -10.77 2.88 -2.47
N PRO A 82 -11.75 2.35 -1.72
CA PRO A 82 -11.75 0.93 -1.34
C PRO A 82 -11.73 -0.04 -2.52
N MET A 83 -12.43 0.26 -3.62
CA MET A 83 -12.45 -0.60 -4.82
C MET A 83 -11.09 -0.64 -5.50
N GLN A 84 -10.46 0.52 -5.72
CA GLN A 84 -9.10 0.57 -6.26
C GLN A 84 -8.08 -0.09 -5.33
N ARG A 85 -8.24 0.05 -4.01
CA ARG A 85 -7.37 -0.57 -3.01
C ARG A 85 -7.50 -2.09 -3.04
N PHE A 86 -8.72 -2.61 -3.10
CA PHE A 86 -9.01 -4.04 -3.21
C PHE A 86 -8.37 -4.66 -4.46
N GLN A 87 -8.47 -3.99 -5.62
CA GLN A 87 -7.78 -4.44 -6.84
C GLN A 87 -6.26 -4.42 -6.71
N SER A 88 -5.72 -3.41 -6.03
CA SER A 88 -4.28 -3.34 -5.75
C SER A 88 -3.82 -4.47 -4.82
N ALA A 89 -4.65 -4.85 -3.84
CA ALA A 89 -4.41 -5.98 -2.96
C ALA A 89 -4.46 -7.31 -3.72
N MET A 90 -5.45 -7.51 -4.60
CA MET A 90 -5.52 -8.69 -5.48
C MET A 90 -4.29 -8.80 -6.39
N ALA A 91 -3.86 -7.69 -7.00
CA ALA A 91 -2.65 -7.67 -7.82
C ALA A 91 -1.38 -8.03 -7.00
N GLN A 92 -1.27 -7.52 -5.77
CA GLN A 92 -0.19 -7.87 -4.86
C GLN A 92 -0.21 -9.35 -4.49
N ARG A 93 -1.40 -9.89 -4.19
CA ARG A 93 -1.60 -11.28 -3.82
C ARG A 93 -1.25 -12.23 -4.96
N ALA A 94 -1.71 -11.96 -6.18
CA ALA A 94 -1.33 -12.72 -7.37
C ALA A 94 0.20 -12.80 -7.52
N LYS A 95 0.89 -11.67 -7.33
CA LYS A 95 2.34 -11.61 -7.42
C LYS A 95 3.05 -12.44 -6.33
N MET A 96 2.57 -12.36 -5.09
CA MET A 96 3.23 -13.00 -3.93
C MET A 96 2.95 -14.50 -3.88
N TYR A 97 1.69 -14.91 -4.07
CA TYR A 97 1.25 -16.27 -3.77
C TYR A 97 0.99 -17.11 -5.03
N LEU A 98 0.57 -16.47 -6.14
CA LEU A 98 0.39 -17.16 -7.42
C LEU A 98 1.60 -17.03 -8.35
N LYS A 99 2.62 -16.26 -7.92
CA LYS A 99 3.87 -16.00 -8.67
C LYS A 99 3.62 -15.47 -10.08
N SER A 100 2.50 -14.76 -10.27
CA SER A 100 2.02 -14.28 -11.57
C SER A 100 1.49 -12.85 -11.46
N GLU A 101 1.48 -12.09 -12.55
CA GLU A 101 0.77 -10.82 -12.58
C GLU A 101 -0.73 -11.10 -12.74
N ILE A 102 -1.60 -10.35 -12.06
CA ILE A 102 -3.05 -10.58 -12.15
C ILE A 102 -3.59 -10.52 -13.59
N ALA A 103 -2.96 -9.71 -14.44
CA ALA A 103 -3.30 -9.59 -15.87
C ALA A 103 -2.88 -10.81 -16.72
N GLN A 104 -2.12 -11.74 -16.15
CA GLN A 104 -1.67 -12.98 -16.80
C GLN A 104 -2.52 -14.20 -16.39
N LEU A 105 -3.41 -14.04 -15.40
CA LEU A 105 -4.30 -15.11 -14.95
C LEU A 105 -5.50 -15.24 -15.89
N GLY A 106 -6.01 -16.45 -16.04
CA GLY A 106 -7.28 -16.68 -16.73
C GLY A 106 -8.46 -16.14 -15.91
N GLU A 107 -9.59 -15.87 -16.57
CA GLU A 107 -10.78 -15.36 -15.88
C GLU A 107 -11.28 -16.30 -14.78
N ALA A 108 -11.23 -17.62 -15.02
CA ALA A 108 -11.60 -18.63 -14.03
C ALA A 108 -10.68 -18.61 -12.80
N ASP A 109 -9.37 -18.44 -12.99
CA ASP A 109 -8.40 -18.34 -11.88
C ASP A 109 -8.63 -17.06 -11.06
N ILE A 110 -8.92 -15.93 -11.75
CA ILE A 110 -9.24 -14.67 -11.08
C ILE A 110 -10.53 -14.81 -10.25
N ALA A 111 -11.57 -15.42 -10.82
CA ALA A 111 -12.83 -15.66 -10.12
C ALA A 111 -12.65 -16.55 -8.88
N ALA A 112 -11.94 -17.68 -9.03
CA ALA A 112 -11.65 -18.57 -7.92
C ALA A 112 -10.85 -17.88 -6.80
N GLU A 113 -9.88 -17.04 -7.16
CA GLU A 113 -9.09 -16.29 -6.17
C GLU A 113 -9.91 -15.20 -5.49
N LEU A 114 -10.79 -14.52 -6.22
CA LEU A 114 -11.76 -13.57 -5.64
C LEU A 114 -12.66 -14.27 -4.63
N ASP A 115 -13.24 -15.42 -4.99
CA ASP A 115 -14.12 -16.19 -4.11
C ASP A 115 -13.38 -16.65 -2.84
N ARG A 116 -12.14 -17.13 -2.97
CA ARG A 116 -11.28 -17.50 -1.83
C ARG A 116 -11.06 -16.31 -0.90
N VAL A 117 -10.66 -15.16 -1.45
CA VAL A 117 -10.40 -13.95 -0.66
C VAL A 117 -11.67 -13.47 0.02
N MET A 118 -12.77 -13.28 -0.71
CA MET A 118 -14.04 -12.81 -0.15
C MET A 118 -14.56 -13.75 0.93
N SER A 119 -14.45 -15.07 0.73
CA SER A 119 -14.88 -16.07 1.73
C SER A 119 -14.07 -15.96 3.02
N TYR A 120 -12.73 -15.82 2.91
CA TYR A 120 -11.88 -15.61 4.08
C TYR A 120 -12.23 -14.31 4.82
N LEU A 121 -12.40 -13.20 4.09
CA LEU A 121 -12.71 -11.90 4.67
C LEU A 121 -14.07 -11.90 5.39
N ARG A 122 -15.04 -12.68 4.92
CA ARG A 122 -16.33 -12.88 5.62
C ARG A 122 -16.20 -13.76 6.87
N SER A 123 -15.22 -14.67 6.90
CA SER A 123 -15.10 -15.65 7.99
C SER A 123 -14.32 -15.12 9.19
N VAL A 124 -13.69 -13.95 9.09
CA VAL A 124 -12.91 -13.36 10.19
C VAL A 124 -13.44 -11.97 10.54
N PRO A 125 -13.57 -11.62 11.83
CA PRO A 125 -13.98 -10.28 12.23
C PRO A 125 -12.91 -9.23 11.88
N GLN A 126 -11.65 -9.67 11.79
CA GLN A 126 -10.51 -8.84 11.43
C GLN A 126 -9.41 -9.67 10.76
N VAL A 127 -8.69 -9.03 9.85
CA VAL A 127 -7.58 -9.62 9.10
C VAL A 127 -6.24 -9.29 9.75
N THR A 128 -5.61 -10.29 10.36
CA THR A 128 -4.25 -10.21 10.91
C THR A 128 -3.28 -11.18 10.23
N ALA A 129 -3.79 -12.20 9.54
CA ALA A 129 -2.96 -13.17 8.84
C ALA A 129 -2.13 -12.50 7.72
N PRO A 130 -0.81 -12.71 7.67
CA PRO A 130 0.05 -12.06 6.66
C PRO A 130 -0.38 -12.34 5.22
N GLU A 131 -0.96 -13.52 4.95
CA GLU A 131 -1.46 -13.90 3.62
C GLU A 131 -2.56 -12.98 3.09
N PHE A 132 -3.34 -12.38 4.01
CA PHE A 132 -4.50 -11.56 3.69
C PHE A 132 -4.37 -10.13 4.20
N ILE A 133 -3.29 -9.76 4.89
CA ILE A 133 -3.13 -8.45 5.54
C ILE A 133 -3.36 -7.26 4.61
N HIS A 134 -3.05 -7.40 3.31
CA HIS A 134 -3.30 -6.37 2.31
C HIS A 134 -4.80 -6.03 2.10
N PHE A 135 -5.71 -6.89 2.57
CA PHE A 135 -7.16 -6.74 2.50
C PHE A 135 -7.80 -6.24 3.81
N SER A 136 -7.02 -6.07 4.88
CA SER A 136 -7.48 -5.44 6.13
C SER A 136 -8.16 -4.10 5.86
N ARG A 137 -9.21 -3.75 6.61
CA ARG A 137 -9.93 -2.48 6.43
C ARG A 137 -9.04 -1.31 6.84
N GLN A 138 -9.12 -0.21 6.11
CA GLN A 138 -8.36 1.01 6.43
C GLN A 138 -8.82 1.60 7.76
N SER A 139 -10.10 1.46 8.10
CA SER A 139 -10.67 1.84 9.40
C SER A 139 -9.97 1.18 10.57
N ASP A 140 -9.48 -0.06 10.42
CA ASP A 140 -8.82 -0.82 11.49
C ASP A 140 -7.44 -0.24 11.85
N PHE A 141 -6.92 0.68 11.02
CA PHE A 141 -5.67 1.42 11.25
C PHE A 141 -5.90 2.85 11.77
N VAL A 142 -7.15 3.30 11.82
CA VAL A 142 -7.51 4.68 12.14
C VAL A 142 -8.35 4.77 13.41
N PHE A 143 -9.23 3.79 13.61
CA PHE A 143 -10.16 3.75 14.73
C PHE A 143 -9.91 2.53 15.61
N MET A 144 -10.15 2.72 16.91
CA MET A 144 -10.25 1.64 17.89
C MET A 144 -11.41 1.97 18.84
N ASP A 145 -12.31 1.02 19.08
CA ASP A 145 -13.45 1.18 20.00
C ASP A 145 -14.29 2.45 19.74
N GLY A 146 -14.42 2.82 18.46
CA GLY A 146 -15.15 4.01 18.01
C GLY A 146 -14.37 5.33 18.13
N GLU A 147 -13.19 5.32 18.76
CA GLU A 147 -12.31 6.47 18.86
C GLU A 147 -11.38 6.57 17.64
N ARG A 148 -11.23 7.77 17.08
CA ARG A 148 -10.24 8.05 16.04
C ARG A 148 -8.89 8.37 16.66
N LEU A 149 -7.92 7.48 16.47
CA LEU A 149 -6.55 7.64 16.99
C LEU A 149 -5.57 8.25 15.98
N VAL A 150 -5.88 8.17 14.68
CA VAL A 150 -5.10 8.86 13.64
C VAL A 150 -5.70 10.22 13.31
N GLN A 151 -4.97 11.28 13.60
CA GLN A 151 -5.44 12.66 13.53
C GLN A 151 -5.48 13.16 12.09
N THR A 152 -4.39 13.01 11.34
CA THR A 152 -4.24 13.59 10.01
C THR A 152 -4.27 12.49 8.95
N ILE A 153 -5.24 12.57 8.04
CA ILE A 153 -5.49 11.52 7.04
C ILE A 153 -5.61 12.17 5.69
N PHE A 154 -4.80 11.71 4.74
CA PHE A 154 -4.81 12.19 3.36
C PHE A 154 -5.27 11.09 2.41
N PRO A 155 -6.04 11.42 1.37
CA PRO A 155 -6.29 10.49 0.29
C PRO A 155 -5.01 10.37 -0.57
N VAL A 156 -4.85 9.25 -1.29
CA VAL A 156 -3.66 8.98 -2.09
C VAL A 156 -3.42 9.98 -3.22
N GLU A 157 -4.46 10.71 -3.60
CA GLU A 157 -4.46 11.80 -4.57
C GLU A 157 -3.74 13.06 -4.05
N ARG A 158 -3.46 13.13 -2.75
CA ARG A 158 -2.92 14.31 -2.06
C ARG A 158 -1.65 13.99 -1.27
N LEU A 159 -0.73 13.26 -1.90
CA LEU A 159 0.57 12.95 -1.30
C LEU A 159 1.40 14.21 -1.02
N ASP A 160 1.24 15.26 -1.83
CA ASP A 160 1.96 16.51 -1.65
C ASP A 160 1.49 17.25 -0.39
N ASP A 161 0.18 17.24 -0.11
CA ASP A 161 -0.37 17.81 1.12
C ASP A 161 0.14 17.06 2.38
N LEU A 162 0.26 15.72 2.29
CA LEU A 162 0.89 14.93 3.34
C LEU A 162 2.37 15.29 3.52
N ALA A 163 3.10 15.47 2.42
CA ALA A 163 4.52 15.82 2.46
C ALA A 163 4.73 17.18 3.14
N ALA A 164 3.89 18.17 2.82
CA ALA A 164 3.91 19.46 3.48
C ALA A 164 3.62 19.33 4.99
N ALA A 165 2.55 18.61 5.37
CA ALA A 165 2.17 18.48 6.77
C ALA A 165 3.23 17.76 7.63
N ILE A 166 3.87 16.71 7.09
CA ILE A 166 4.99 16.06 7.78
C ILE A 166 6.22 16.99 7.78
N GLY A 167 6.49 17.67 6.66
CA GLY A 167 7.57 18.65 6.53
C GLY A 167 7.54 19.73 7.61
N ASP A 168 6.34 20.28 7.86
CA ASP A 168 6.09 21.25 8.94
C ASP A 168 6.37 20.64 10.33
N THR A 169 5.97 19.38 10.53
CA THR A 169 6.19 18.65 11.79
C THR A 169 7.69 18.43 12.08
N ILE A 170 8.50 18.23 11.04
CA ILE A 170 9.96 18.03 11.16
C ILE A 170 10.77 19.33 11.07
N GLY A 171 10.12 20.48 11.28
CA GLY A 171 10.79 21.79 11.33
C GLY A 171 10.97 22.48 9.97
N GLY A 172 10.05 22.26 9.03
CA GLY A 172 10.02 22.94 7.73
C GLY A 172 10.91 22.31 6.65
N THR A 173 11.20 21.01 6.76
CA THR A 173 11.96 20.30 5.73
C THR A 173 11.07 20.00 4.53
N GLU A 174 11.54 20.34 3.32
CA GLU A 174 10.83 19.99 2.09
C GLU A 174 10.91 18.48 1.84
N LEU A 175 9.76 17.80 1.90
CA LEU A 175 9.64 16.38 1.57
C LEU A 175 9.03 16.22 0.18
N ALA A 176 9.50 15.22 -0.56
CA ALA A 176 8.93 14.86 -1.85
C ALA A 176 8.62 13.36 -1.89
N PHE A 177 7.34 13.02 -1.92
CA PHE A 177 6.92 11.63 -2.05
C PHE A 177 6.79 11.25 -3.53
N GLY A 178 7.65 10.35 -3.99
CA GLY A 178 7.58 9.85 -5.36
C GLY A 178 6.20 9.27 -5.67
N HIS A 179 5.58 9.72 -6.77
CA HIS A 179 4.30 9.21 -7.28
C HIS A 179 4.46 7.80 -7.88
N ALA A 180 4.76 6.79 -7.05
CA ALA A 180 5.06 5.43 -7.49
C ALA A 180 3.82 4.58 -7.81
N ASN A 181 2.62 5.16 -7.78
CA ASN A 181 1.37 4.44 -8.02
C ASN A 181 1.06 4.13 -9.49
N GLN A 182 1.93 4.50 -10.44
CA GLN A 182 1.83 3.96 -11.79
C GLN A 182 2.42 2.55 -11.81
N THR A 183 1.59 1.55 -11.50
CA THR A 183 1.93 0.14 -11.75
C THR A 183 2.13 -0.03 -13.26
N THR A 184 3.39 -0.05 -13.68
CA THR A 184 3.73 -0.16 -15.10
C THR A 184 3.77 -1.63 -15.48
N VAL A 185 2.73 -2.10 -16.17
CA VAL A 185 2.65 -3.48 -16.67
C VAL A 185 3.31 -3.53 -18.04
N PHE A 186 4.14 -4.55 -18.29
CA PHE A 186 4.70 -4.78 -19.61
C PHE A 186 3.58 -5.11 -20.59
N ARG A 187 3.51 -4.34 -21.70
CA ARG A 187 2.46 -4.47 -22.73
C ARG A 187 2.38 -5.88 -23.34
N TYR A 188 3.47 -6.65 -23.28
CA TYR A 188 3.56 -8.01 -23.79
C TYR A 188 4.48 -8.88 -22.91
N PRO A 189 4.05 -10.07 -22.42
CA PRO A 189 4.85 -10.92 -21.52
C PRO A 189 6.18 -11.39 -22.13
N HIS A 190 6.21 -11.71 -23.44
CA HIS A 190 7.41 -12.16 -24.16
C HIS A 190 8.49 -11.06 -24.27
N LEU A 191 8.11 -9.78 -24.21
CA LEU A 191 9.07 -8.67 -24.22
C LEU A 191 9.82 -8.52 -22.89
N ARG A 192 9.29 -9.08 -21.78
CA ARG A 192 9.99 -9.08 -20.49
C ARG A 192 11.28 -9.88 -20.57
N GLN A 193 11.21 -11.06 -21.19
CA GLN A 193 12.35 -11.94 -21.37
C GLN A 193 13.37 -11.29 -22.31
N ILE A 194 12.92 -10.74 -23.44
CA ILE A 194 13.79 -10.00 -24.39
C ILE A 194 14.44 -8.78 -23.74
N ALA A 195 13.71 -8.01 -22.91
CA ALA A 195 14.27 -6.86 -22.19
C ALA A 195 15.31 -7.28 -21.14
N GLN A 196 15.11 -8.41 -20.45
CA GLN A 196 16.07 -8.94 -19.48
C GLN A 196 17.34 -9.46 -20.16
N THR A 197 17.22 -10.30 -21.18
CA THR A 197 18.38 -10.87 -21.90
C THR A 197 19.10 -9.81 -22.75
N GLY A 198 18.33 -8.93 -23.41
CA GLY A 198 18.86 -7.85 -24.25
C GLY A 198 19.57 -6.76 -23.45
N SER A 199 19.10 -6.41 -22.25
CA SER A 199 19.77 -5.41 -21.41
C SER A 199 21.15 -5.85 -20.91
N GLN A 200 21.35 -7.15 -20.66
CA GLN A 200 22.65 -7.68 -20.25
C GLN A 200 23.68 -7.64 -21.37
N GLN A 201 23.27 -7.92 -22.61
CA GLN A 201 24.15 -7.80 -23.78
C GLN A 201 24.40 -6.34 -24.16
N ALA A 202 23.36 -5.49 -24.10
CA ALA A 202 23.46 -4.06 -24.36
C ALA A 202 24.44 -3.35 -23.40
N LYS A 203 24.50 -3.77 -22.13
CA LYS A 203 25.47 -3.26 -21.14
C LYS A 203 26.93 -3.61 -21.48
N ARG A 204 27.17 -4.70 -22.23
CA ARG A 204 28.52 -5.11 -22.65
C ARG A 204 29.00 -4.41 -23.91
N LEU A 205 28.08 -3.93 -24.75
CA LEU A 205 28.38 -3.42 -26.09
C LEU A 205 28.19 -1.90 -26.23
N MET A 206 27.57 -1.22 -25.25
CA MET A 206 27.27 0.20 -25.35
C MET A 206 27.83 1.01 -24.16
N PRO A 207 28.29 2.25 -24.40
CA PRO A 207 28.64 3.18 -23.33
C PRO A 207 27.47 3.46 -22.38
N GLU A 208 27.76 3.61 -21.09
CA GLU A 208 26.78 3.82 -20.00
C GLU A 208 25.72 4.93 -20.29
N PRO A 209 26.05 6.08 -20.93
CA PRO A 209 25.05 7.10 -21.26
C PRO A 209 24.03 6.61 -22.29
N LEU A 210 24.48 5.85 -23.29
CA LEU A 210 23.65 5.32 -24.37
C LEU A 210 22.77 4.17 -23.87
N HIS A 211 23.30 3.30 -23.02
CA HIS A 211 22.53 2.23 -22.37
C HIS A 211 21.40 2.79 -21.50
N ARG A 212 21.66 3.85 -20.72
CA ARG A 212 20.61 4.52 -19.93
C ARG A 212 19.54 5.14 -20.81
N TRP A 213 19.91 5.76 -21.92
CA TRP A 213 18.97 6.34 -22.88
C TRP A 213 18.10 5.26 -23.56
N VAL A 214 18.70 4.22 -24.12
CA VAL A 214 17.98 3.10 -24.76
C VAL A 214 17.03 2.43 -23.76
N ARG A 215 17.47 2.18 -22.53
CA ARG A 215 16.62 1.62 -21.48
C ARG A 215 15.44 2.55 -21.14
N LYS A 216 15.67 3.86 -21.04
CA LYS A 216 14.61 4.85 -20.75
C LYS A 216 13.60 4.94 -21.90
N SER A 217 14.07 4.93 -23.15
CA SER A 217 13.23 4.95 -24.36
C SER A 217 12.43 3.66 -24.54
N ALA A 218 13.09 2.50 -24.40
CA ALA A 218 12.43 1.20 -24.48
C ALA A 218 11.39 1.02 -23.38
N ARG A 219 11.69 1.44 -22.15
CA ARG A 219 10.74 1.42 -21.04
C ARG A 219 9.53 2.32 -21.33
N ARG A 220 9.72 3.51 -21.90
CA ARG A 220 8.65 4.44 -22.29
C ARG A 220 7.79 3.91 -23.45
N MET A 221 8.37 3.12 -24.37
CA MET A 221 7.66 2.54 -25.51
C MET A 221 6.93 1.22 -25.16
N MET A 222 7.49 0.42 -24.25
CA MET A 222 6.93 -0.86 -23.79
C MET A 222 5.92 -0.73 -22.64
N MET A 223 5.89 0.42 -21.98
CA MET A 223 4.96 0.70 -20.90
C MET A 223 3.87 1.66 -21.39
N LYS A 224 2.60 1.23 -21.32
CA LYS A 224 1.48 2.16 -21.35
C LYS A 224 1.15 2.56 -19.90
N PRO A 225 0.81 3.82 -19.62
CA PRO A 225 0.04 4.15 -18.43
C PRO A 225 -1.23 3.30 -18.47
N LYS A 226 -1.45 2.45 -17.46
CA LYS A 226 -2.71 1.75 -17.35
C LYS A 226 -3.75 2.82 -16.99
N ALA A 227 -4.56 3.26 -17.95
CA ALA A 227 -5.92 3.64 -17.58
C ALA A 227 -6.47 2.45 -16.82
N GLN A 228 -6.90 2.66 -15.58
CA GLN A 228 -7.39 1.66 -14.64
C GLN A 228 -8.69 1.02 -15.15
N ALA A 229 -8.66 0.43 -16.35
CA ALA A 229 -9.72 -0.42 -16.82
C ALA A 229 -9.78 -1.60 -15.85
N LEU A 230 -10.89 -1.65 -15.12
CA LEU A 230 -11.30 -2.76 -14.28
C LEU A 230 -11.16 -4.02 -15.13
N LEU A 231 -10.45 -5.05 -14.62
CA LEU A 231 -10.56 -6.35 -15.27
C LEU A 231 -12.04 -6.78 -15.15
N PRO A 232 -12.68 -7.33 -16.20
CA PRO A 232 -14.11 -7.64 -16.18
C PRO A 232 -14.59 -8.40 -14.94
N ALA A 233 -13.75 -9.28 -14.39
CA ALA A 233 -14.02 -10.02 -13.16
C ALA A 233 -14.33 -9.13 -11.92
N PHE A 234 -13.77 -7.92 -11.85
CA PHE A 234 -14.03 -6.96 -10.75
C PHE A 234 -15.30 -6.13 -10.94
N ASP A 235 -15.89 -6.13 -12.15
CA ASP A 235 -17.10 -5.35 -12.45
C ASP A 235 -18.39 -6.17 -12.31
N THR A 236 -18.28 -7.38 -11.76
CA THR A 236 -19.46 -8.19 -11.41
C THR A 236 -20.19 -7.56 -10.23
N ALA A 237 -21.52 -7.70 -10.19
CA ALA A 237 -22.33 -7.20 -9.07
C ALA A 237 -21.85 -7.78 -7.74
N GLY A 238 -21.61 -9.09 -7.66
CA GLY A 238 -21.17 -9.76 -6.43
C GLY A 238 -19.87 -9.20 -5.83
N VAL A 239 -18.87 -8.87 -6.65
CA VAL A 239 -17.62 -8.25 -6.16
C VAL A 239 -17.85 -6.82 -5.71
N ARG A 240 -18.63 -6.03 -6.48
CA ARG A 240 -18.93 -4.63 -6.12
C ARG A 240 -19.72 -4.54 -4.83
N ASP A 241 -20.75 -5.37 -4.67
CA ASP A 241 -21.59 -5.43 -3.48
C ASP A 241 -20.77 -5.87 -2.27
N PHE A 242 -19.94 -6.91 -2.42
CA PHE A 242 -19.04 -7.33 -1.36
C PHE A 242 -18.08 -6.23 -0.91
N VAL A 243 -17.40 -5.54 -1.85
CA VAL A 243 -16.46 -4.47 -1.52
C VAL A 243 -17.20 -3.30 -0.85
N ALA A 244 -18.39 -2.93 -1.34
CA ALA A 244 -19.22 -1.90 -0.75
C ALA A 244 -19.63 -2.21 0.69
N GLU A 245 -20.02 -3.46 0.96
CA GLU A 245 -20.42 -3.93 2.29
C GLU A 245 -19.20 -4.04 3.23
N TYR A 246 -18.18 -4.80 2.84
CA TYR A 246 -17.02 -5.11 3.69
C TYR A 246 -16.19 -3.86 4.03
N TYR A 247 -16.11 -2.89 3.11
CA TYR A 247 -15.36 -1.65 3.27
C TYR A 247 -16.26 -0.41 3.45
N ALA A 248 -17.50 -0.57 3.92
CA ALA A 248 -18.44 0.55 4.08
C ALA A 248 -17.82 1.74 4.87
N SER A 249 -17.22 1.48 6.03
CA SER A 249 -16.54 2.50 6.84
C SER A 249 -15.33 3.14 6.14
N ASP A 250 -14.64 2.40 5.28
CA ASP A 250 -13.50 2.92 4.53
C ASP A 250 -13.95 3.89 3.41
N TYR A 251 -15.14 3.67 2.83
CA TYR A 251 -15.71 4.61 1.86
C TYR A 251 -15.99 5.96 2.51
N ASP A 252 -16.55 5.96 3.71
CA ASP A 252 -16.80 7.18 4.48
C ASP A 252 -15.49 7.86 4.89
N LEU A 253 -14.52 7.08 5.35
CA LEU A 253 -13.18 7.55 5.70
C LEU A 253 -12.48 8.23 4.50
N HIS A 254 -12.50 7.59 3.33
CA HIS A 254 -11.91 8.12 2.10
C HIS A 254 -12.61 9.39 1.63
N ARG A 255 -13.95 9.41 1.65
CA ARG A 255 -14.74 10.60 1.29
C ARG A 255 -14.46 11.77 2.23
N GLY A 256 -14.37 11.51 3.53
CA GLY A 256 -14.01 12.51 4.52
C GLY A 256 -12.61 13.08 4.30
N ALA A 257 -11.64 12.24 3.92
CA ALA A 257 -10.28 12.67 3.58
C ALA A 257 -10.24 13.56 2.33
N LEU A 258 -11.05 13.24 1.30
CA LEU A 258 -11.18 14.08 0.10
C LEU A 258 -11.80 15.46 0.40
N GLN A 259 -12.81 15.52 1.27
CA GLN A 259 -13.52 16.75 1.60
C GLN A 259 -12.70 17.71 2.47
N ARG A 260 -12.02 17.21 3.51
CA ARG A 260 -11.24 18.05 4.43
C ARG A 260 -10.07 18.75 3.78
N ALA A 261 -9.58 18.20 2.68
CA ALA A 261 -8.47 18.79 1.97
C ALA A 261 -8.94 19.85 0.94
N CYS A 262 -10.24 20.05 0.76
CA CYS A 262 -10.80 21.19 0.00
C CYS A 262 -11.15 22.39 0.88
N ALA A 263 -11.03 22.27 2.21
CA ALA A 263 -11.31 23.32 3.20
C ALA A 263 -10.01 23.94 3.68
#